data_AF-A0A8T5PKN6-F1
#
_entry.id   AF-A0A8T5PKN6-F1
#
_cell.length_a   1.000
_cell.length_b   1.000
_cell.length_c   1.000
_cell.angle_alpha   90.00
_cell.angle_beta   90.00
_cell.angle_gamma   90.00
#
_symmetry.space_group_name_H-M   'P 1'
#
loop_
_entity.id
_entity.type
_entity.pdbx_description
1 polymer ?
#
loop_
_entity_poly.entity_id
_entity_poly.type
_entity_poly.pdbx_seq_one_letter_code
_entity_poly.pdbx_strand_id
1 'polypeptide(L)'
;MNKFNLEEQEEKALIGLLYNHISFGTTLEVLGELKEEGIDRLNLLRGIFGKLLKKFELDKSLSQENYLLLGMNDFIEESSLEKWSEDDNNKHLQNRAKYFLKKHYGK
;
A
#
# COMPACT_ATOMS: atom_id res chain seq x y z
N MET A 1 -8.70 16.40 31.05
CA MET A 1 -8.62 16.18 29.59
C MET A 1 -9.23 14.83 29.30
N ASN A 2 -10.41 14.79 28.66
CA ASN A 2 -10.92 13.54 28.11
C ASN A 2 -9.95 13.12 26.99
N LYS A 3 -9.31 11.96 27.15
CA LYS A 3 -8.63 11.33 26.02
C LYS A 3 -9.72 10.95 25.03
N PHE A 4 -9.73 11.57 23.86
CA PHE A 4 -10.49 11.08 22.70
C PHE A 4 -9.85 9.75 22.28
N ASN A 5 -10.21 8.69 22.99
CA ASN A 5 -9.90 7.33 22.57
C ASN A 5 -11.03 6.90 21.66
N LEU A 6 -10.67 6.44 20.47
CA LEU A 6 -11.60 5.83 19.54
C LEU A 6 -12.02 4.46 20.06
N GLU A 7 -13.27 4.09 19.79
CA GLU A 7 -13.73 2.72 19.95
C GLU A 7 -13.16 1.82 18.85
N GLU A 8 -13.08 0.51 19.09
CA GLU A 8 -12.48 -0.45 18.14
C GLU A 8 -13.13 -0.38 16.74
N GLN A 9 -14.45 -0.13 16.67
CA GLN A 9 -15.16 0.03 15.39
C GLN A 9 -14.73 1.29 14.64
N GLU A 10 -14.49 2.38 15.36
CA GLU A 10 -14.00 3.64 14.79
C GLU A 10 -12.55 3.49 14.33
N GLU A 11 -11.71 2.79 15.09
CA GLU A 11 -10.35 2.45 14.69
C GLU A 11 -10.35 1.60 13.39
N LYS A 12 -11.23 0.59 13.29
CA LYS A 12 -11.41 -0.21 12.08
C LYS A 12 -11.91 0.61 10.89
N ALA A 13 -12.83 1.54 11.11
CA ALA A 13 -13.31 2.45 10.07
C ALA A 13 -12.18 3.34 9.54
N LEU A 14 -11.31 3.85 10.41
CA LEU A 14 -10.14 4.63 10.02
C LEU A 14 -9.14 3.80 9.21
N ILE A 15 -8.94 2.52 9.53
CA ILE A 15 -8.13 1.62 8.72
C ILE A 15 -8.71 1.52 7.31
N GLY A 16 -10.03 1.35 7.17
CA GLY A 16 -10.69 1.34 5.86
C GLY A 16 -10.50 2.64 5.07
N LEU A 17 -10.60 3.80 5.72
CA LEU A 17 -10.36 5.09 5.09
C LEU A 17 -8.90 5.25 4.64
N LEU A 18 -7.95 4.84 5.48
CA LEU A 18 -6.52 4.84 5.13
C LEU A 18 -6.23 3.90 3.98
N TYR A 19 -6.80 2.70 3.97
CA TYR A 19 -6.68 1.74 2.88
C TYR A 19 -7.08 2.37 1.54
N ASN A 20 -8.26 2.99 1.50
CA ASN A 20 -8.77 3.63 0.28
C ASN A 20 -7.88 4.78 -0.18
N HIS A 21 -7.43 5.63 0.76
CA HIS A 21 -6.59 6.77 0.43
C HIS A 21 -5.21 6.33 -0.07
N ILE A 22 -4.60 5.32 0.55
CA ILE A 22 -3.30 4.77 0.15
C ILE A 22 -3.42 4.07 -1.21
N SER A 23 -4.48 3.29 -1.45
CA SER A 23 -4.73 2.64 -2.73
C SER A 23 -4.85 3.66 -3.87
N PHE A 24 -5.63 4.72 -3.65
CA PHE A 24 -5.77 5.81 -4.62
C PHE A 24 -4.45 6.56 -4.84
N GLY A 25 -3.79 6.98 -3.75
CA GLY A 25 -2.50 7.66 -3.83
C GLY A 25 -1.42 6.82 -4.53
N THR A 26 -1.39 5.51 -4.29
CA THR A 26 -0.47 4.59 -4.98
C THR A 26 -0.76 4.53 -6.48
N THR A 27 -2.02 4.65 -6.88
CA THR A 27 -2.39 4.72 -8.30
C THR A 27 -1.83 6.00 -8.93
N LEU A 28 -2.02 7.15 -8.27
CA LEU A 28 -1.48 8.42 -8.74
C LEU A 28 0.05 8.40 -8.79
N GLU A 29 0.70 7.78 -7.81
CA GLU A 29 2.15 7.59 -7.79
C GLU A 29 2.63 6.80 -9.02
N VAL A 30 2.02 5.64 -9.28
CA VAL A 30 2.39 4.76 -10.40
C VAL A 30 2.18 5.45 -11.75
N LEU A 31 1.17 6.31 -11.86
CA LEU A 31 0.90 7.11 -13.06
C LEU A 31 1.81 8.36 -13.18
N GLY A 32 2.65 8.65 -12.19
CA GLY A 32 3.51 9.84 -12.18
C GLY A 32 2.75 11.14 -11.95
N GLU A 33 1.54 11.06 -11.36
CA GLU A 33 0.66 12.22 -11.10
C GLU A 33 0.90 12.85 -9.72
N LEU A 34 1.74 12.23 -8.87
CA LEU A 34 2.17 12.82 -7.60
C LEU A 34 3.51 13.54 -7.74
N LYS A 35 3.57 14.74 -7.14
CA LYS A 35 4.82 15.43 -6.84
C LYS A 35 5.54 14.74 -5.66
N GLU A 36 6.82 15.06 -5.47
CA GLU A 36 7.66 14.53 -4.39
C GLU A 36 7.00 14.64 -3.00
N GLU A 37 6.50 15.82 -2.64
CA GLU A 37 5.77 16.03 -1.37
C GLU A 37 4.54 15.11 -1.22
N GLY A 38 3.87 14.79 -2.33
CA GLY A 38 2.74 13.86 -2.36
C GLY A 38 3.18 12.42 -2.12
N ILE A 39 4.31 12.03 -2.69
CA ILE A 39 4.93 10.71 -2.48
C ILE A 39 5.37 10.57 -1.02
N ASP A 40 5.98 11.60 -0.44
CA ASP A 40 6.39 11.60 0.97
C ASP A 40 5.21 11.45 1.92
N ARG A 41 4.13 12.20 1.68
CA ARG A 41 2.88 12.06 2.43
C ARG A 41 2.30 10.65 2.29
N LEU A 42 2.30 10.09 1.09
CA LEU A 42 1.81 8.74 0.84
C LEU A 42 2.64 7.68 1.60
N ASN A 43 3.97 7.81 1.60
CA ASN A 43 4.87 6.93 2.35
C ASN A 43 4.65 7.02 3.86
N LEU A 44 4.41 8.24 4.39
CA LEU A 44 4.02 8.41 5.79
C LEU A 44 2.74 7.64 6.11
N LEU A 45 1.72 7.73 5.26
CA LEU A 45 0.46 7.01 5.44
C LEU A 45 0.64 5.50 5.38
N ARG A 46 1.45 4.97 4.45
CA ARG A 46 1.84 3.56 4.40
C ARG A 46 2.50 3.09 5.70
N GLY A 47 3.42 3.90 6.24
CA GLY A 47 4.08 3.62 7.51
C GLY A 47 3.12 3.58 8.70
N ILE A 48 2.16 4.50 8.76
CA ILE A 48 1.09 4.51 9.77
C ILE A 48 0.20 3.28 9.60
N PHE A 49 -0.24 3.00 8.38
CA PHE A 49 -1.13 1.88 8.07
C PHE A 49 -0.49 0.53 8.42
N GLY A 50 0.79 0.32 8.10
CA GLY A 50 1.53 -0.88 8.49
C GLY A 50 1.63 -1.09 10.01
N LYS A 51 1.74 -0.01 10.80
CA LYS A 51 1.68 -0.10 12.26
C LYS A 51 0.29 -0.48 12.76
N LEU A 52 -0.76 0.05 12.13
CA LEU A 52 -2.15 -0.29 12.48
C LEU A 52 -2.48 -1.74 12.12
N LEU A 53 -2.06 -2.22 10.94
CA LEU A 53 -2.24 -3.62 10.55
C LEU A 53 -1.67 -4.56 11.59
N LYS A 54 -0.44 -4.30 12.07
CA LYS A 54 0.20 -5.10 13.14
C LYS A 54 -0.53 -4.97 14.48
N LYS A 55 -0.95 -3.75 14.87
CA LYS A 55 -1.68 -3.50 16.13
C LYS A 55 -2.96 -4.33 16.23
N PHE A 56 -3.68 -4.50 15.11
CA PHE A 56 -4.95 -5.22 15.05
C PHE A 56 -4.84 -6.62 14.45
N GLU A 57 -3.63 -7.14 14.25
CA GLU A 57 -3.36 -8.46 13.65
C GLU A 57 -4.04 -8.67 12.28
N LEU A 58 -4.19 -7.58 11.51
CA LEU A 58 -4.79 -7.58 10.18
C LEU A 58 -3.78 -7.87 9.07
N ASP A 59 -2.49 -7.93 9.39
CA ASP A 59 -1.42 -8.18 8.42
C ASP A 59 -1.56 -9.55 7.72
N LYS A 60 -2.17 -10.53 8.39
CA LYS A 60 -2.46 -11.86 7.81
C LYS A 60 -3.75 -11.91 6.99
N SER A 61 -4.59 -10.86 7.06
CA SER A 61 -5.87 -10.80 6.36
C SER A 61 -5.77 -10.26 4.94
N LEU A 62 -4.64 -9.64 4.59
CA LEU A 62 -4.41 -9.07 3.25
C LEU A 62 -3.58 -10.03 2.40
N SER A 63 -3.99 -10.19 1.13
CA SER A 63 -3.20 -10.90 0.12
C SER A 63 -1.99 -10.05 -0.29
N GLN A 64 -0.98 -10.68 -0.91
CA GLN A 64 0.15 -9.92 -1.46
C GLN A 64 -0.30 -8.93 -2.57
N GLU A 65 -1.35 -9.25 -3.32
CA GLU A 65 -1.93 -8.31 -4.31
C GLU A 65 -2.48 -7.04 -3.65
N ASN A 66 -3.10 -7.16 -2.46
CA ASN A 66 -3.54 -6.00 -1.70
C ASN A 66 -2.34 -5.15 -1.25
N TYR A 67 -1.24 -5.78 -0.83
CA TYR A 67 -0.03 -5.04 -0.49
C TYR A 67 0.57 -4.33 -1.70
N LEU A 68 0.52 -4.93 -2.89
CA LEU A 68 0.92 -4.30 -4.14
C LEU A 68 0.01 -3.12 -4.51
N LEU A 69 -1.30 -3.25 -4.34
CA LEU A 69 -2.26 -2.16 -4.55
C LEU A 69 -1.95 -0.96 -3.65
N LEU A 70 -1.52 -1.21 -2.41
CA LEU A 70 -1.17 -0.20 -1.41
C LEU A 70 0.27 0.32 -1.55
N GLY A 71 1.10 -0.27 -2.40
CA GLY A 71 2.52 0.07 -2.53
C GLY A 71 3.32 -0.22 -1.26
N MET A 72 2.92 -1.23 -0.49
CA MET A 72 3.57 -1.63 0.76
C MET A 72 4.60 -2.73 0.49
N ASN A 73 5.69 -2.35 -0.19
CA ASN A 73 6.71 -3.27 -0.69
C ASN A 73 7.32 -4.18 0.39
N ASP A 74 7.42 -3.73 1.64
CA ASP A 74 7.94 -4.51 2.78
C ASP A 74 7.15 -5.80 3.07
N PHE A 75 5.94 -5.93 2.53
CA PHE A 75 5.04 -7.07 2.71
C PHE A 75 4.91 -7.93 1.44
N ILE A 76 5.70 -7.62 0.40
CA ILE A 76 5.65 -8.29 -0.90
C ILE A 76 7.01 -8.94 -1.15
N GLU A 77 7.00 -10.21 -1.52
CA GLU A 77 8.23 -10.88 -1.95
C GLU A 77 8.65 -10.36 -3.33
N GLU A 78 9.95 -10.13 -3.53
CA GLU A 78 10.49 -9.69 -4.83
C GLU A 78 10.13 -10.66 -5.96
N SER A 79 10.17 -11.97 -5.70
CA SER A 79 9.76 -13.02 -6.64
C SER A 79 8.31 -12.89 -7.10
N SER A 80 7.41 -12.43 -6.22
CA SER A 80 6.02 -12.16 -6.59
C SER A 80 5.91 -10.97 -7.52
N LEU A 81 6.69 -9.91 -7.27
CA LEU A 81 6.75 -8.75 -8.16
C LEU A 81 7.28 -9.13 -9.55
N GLU A 82 8.36 -9.90 -9.61
CA GLU A 82 8.93 -10.41 -10.87
C GLU A 82 7.87 -11.19 -11.65
N LYS A 83 7.21 -12.16 -11.01
CA LYS A 83 6.13 -12.94 -11.62
C LYS A 83 4.98 -12.07 -12.15
N TRP A 84 4.48 -11.12 -11.36
CA TRP A 84 3.37 -10.27 -11.80
C TRP A 84 3.78 -9.28 -12.89
N SER A 85 5.04 -8.87 -12.94
CA SER A 85 5.55 -7.99 -14.00
C SER A 85 5.51 -8.65 -15.39
N GLU A 86 5.49 -9.98 -15.43
CA GLU A 86 5.41 -10.78 -16.66
C GLU A 86 3.99 -11.27 -16.97
N ASP A 87 3.02 -11.06 -16.07
CA ASP A 87 1.64 -11.53 -16.25
C ASP A 87 0.82 -10.58 -17.15
N ASP A 88 0.60 -11.00 -18.39
CA ASP A 88 -0.16 -10.23 -19.38
C ASP A 88 -1.69 -10.31 -19.19
N ASN A 89 -2.19 -11.17 -18.30
CA ASN A 89 -3.63 -11.32 -18.08
C ASN A 89 -4.21 -10.19 -17.21
N ASN A 90 -3.37 -9.51 -16.42
CA ASN A 90 -3.78 -8.41 -15.56
C ASN A 90 -2.83 -7.21 -15.67
N LYS A 91 -3.07 -6.37 -16.68
CA LYS A 91 -2.24 -5.17 -16.94
C LYS A 91 -2.14 -4.21 -15.75
N HIS A 92 -3.18 -4.10 -14.92
CA HIS A 92 -3.13 -3.23 -13.75
C HIS A 92 -2.13 -3.73 -12.71
N LEU A 93 -2.15 -5.04 -12.44
CA LEU A 93 -1.20 -5.69 -11.55
C LEU A 93 0.22 -5.63 -12.13
N GLN A 94 0.35 -5.93 -13.43
CA GLN A 94 1.61 -5.90 -14.16
C GLN A 94 2.29 -4.54 -14.11
N ASN A 95 1.55 -3.46 -14.39
CA ASN A 95 2.11 -2.10 -14.40
C ASN A 95 2.58 -1.66 -13.01
N ARG A 96 1.84 -2.03 -11.95
CA ARG A 96 2.25 -1.75 -10.57
C ARG A 96 3.50 -2.54 -10.21
N ALA A 97 3.55 -3.82 -10.55
CA ALA A 97 4.71 -4.67 -10.28
C ALA A 97 5.97 -4.12 -10.97
N LYS A 98 5.88 -3.77 -12.27
CA LYS A 98 6.97 -3.11 -13.02
C LYS A 98 7.43 -1.82 -12.36
N TYR A 99 6.49 -0.98 -11.91
CA TYR A 99 6.82 0.26 -11.23
C TYR A 99 7.63 0.01 -9.94
N PHE A 100 7.17 -0.91 -9.08
CA PHE A 100 7.83 -1.17 -7.80
C PHE A 100 9.15 -1.94 -7.94
N LEU A 101 9.29 -2.82 -8.94
CA LEU A 101 10.57 -3.43 -9.30
C LEU A 101 11.60 -2.36 -9.66
N LYS A 102 11.23 -1.45 -10.55
CA LYS A 102 12.10 -0.36 -10.98
C LYS A 102 12.49 0.55 -9.83
N LYS A 103 11.52 0.89 -8.97
CA LYS A 103 11.71 1.83 -7.87
C LYS A 103 12.61 1.27 -6.76
N HIS A 104 12.43 0.01 -6.39
CA HIS A 104 13.08 -0.56 -5.20
C HIS A 104 14.28 -1.46 -5.50
N TYR A 105 14.30 -2.08 -6.68
CA TYR A 105 15.33 -3.05 -7.05
C TYR A 105 16.16 -2.59 -8.27
N GLY A 106 15.77 -1.48 -8.91
CA GLY A 106 16.46 -0.98 -10.11
C GLY A 106 16.27 -1.86 -11.34
N LYS A 107 15.27 -2.75 -11.32
CA LYS A 107 14.94 -3.71 -12.37
C LYS A 107 13.80 -3.22 -13.27
#